data_AF-A0A839EDV4-F1
#
_entry.id   AF-A0A839EDV4-F1
#
_cell.length_a   1.000
_cell.length_b   1.000
_cell.length_c   1.000
_cell.angle_alpha   90.00
_cell.angle_beta   90.00
_cell.angle_gamma   90.00
#
_symmetry.space_group_name_H-M   'P 1'
#
loop_
_entity.id
_entity.type
_entity.pdbx_description
1 polymer ?
#
loop_
_entity_poly.entity_id
_entity_poly.type
_entity_poly.pdbx_seq_one_letter_code
_entity_poly.pdbx_strand_id
1 'polypeptide(L)'
;MSTSAADDRSEAEVSRERALGEISDVLLNLEHTLARAKKALVRVKKSGGDHNVELALTELIADLERNHKRFMHDTYYAGDTLRLI
;
A
#
# COMPACT_ATOMS: atom_id res chain seq x y z
N MET A 1 2.28 -29.41 -27.97
CA MET A 1 2.27 -27.94 -28.14
C MET A 1 1.04 -27.42 -27.42
N SER A 2 1.22 -26.74 -26.28
CA SER A 2 0.10 -26.22 -25.49
C SER A 2 -0.42 -24.98 -26.18
N THR A 3 -1.59 -25.08 -26.82
CA THR A 3 -2.34 -23.93 -27.34
C THR A 3 -2.62 -22.99 -26.19
N SER A 4 -2.04 -21.79 -26.20
CA SER A 4 -2.46 -20.72 -25.31
C SER A 4 -3.94 -20.49 -25.59
N ALA A 5 -4.79 -20.71 -24.60
CA ALA A 5 -6.18 -20.25 -24.67
C ALA A 5 -6.14 -18.78 -25.05
N ALA A 6 -6.82 -18.42 -26.14
CA ALA A 6 -6.95 -17.04 -26.55
C ALA A 6 -7.49 -16.27 -25.35
N ASP A 7 -6.80 -15.19 -25.00
CA ASP A 7 -7.16 -14.34 -23.89
C ASP A 7 -8.47 -13.63 -24.24
N ASP A 8 -9.61 -14.13 -23.74
CA ASP A 8 -10.95 -13.64 -24.05
C ASP A 8 -11.26 -12.24 -23.44
N ARG A 9 -10.28 -11.61 -22.79
CA ARG A 9 -10.39 -10.26 -22.23
C ARG A 9 -10.37 -9.19 -23.31
N SER A 10 -11.26 -8.23 -23.21
CA SER A 10 -11.24 -7.00 -24.00
C SER A 10 -10.00 -6.15 -23.70
N GLU A 11 -9.60 -5.29 -24.63
CA GLU A 11 -8.48 -4.35 -24.44
C GLU A 11 -8.68 -3.45 -23.19
N ALA A 12 -9.93 -3.09 -22.89
CA ALA A 12 -10.28 -2.32 -21.71
C ALA A 12 -10.03 -3.09 -20.40
N GLU A 13 -10.32 -4.39 -20.36
CA GLU A 13 -10.04 -5.25 -19.21
C GLU A 13 -8.54 -5.41 -19.00
N VAL A 14 -7.79 -5.66 -20.08
CA VAL A 14 -6.32 -5.75 -20.02
C VAL A 14 -5.70 -4.43 -19.55
N SER A 15 -6.19 -3.29 -20.04
CA SER A 15 -5.71 -1.97 -19.61
C SER A 15 -6.01 -1.71 -18.13
N ARG A 16 -7.23 -2.05 -17.67
CA ARG A 16 -7.63 -1.91 -16.27
C ARG A 16 -6.78 -2.76 -15.33
N GLU A 17 -6.55 -4.02 -15.68
CA GLU A 17 -5.71 -4.92 -14.90
C GLU A 17 -4.27 -4.43 -14.79
N ARG A 18 -3.68 -3.93 -15.89
CA ARG A 18 -2.34 -3.32 -15.86
C ARG A 18 -2.29 -2.13 -14.91
N ALA A 19 -3.27 -1.22 -15.01
CA ALA A 19 -3.34 -0.06 -14.12
C ALA A 19 -3.47 -0.46 -12.64
N LEU A 20 -4.27 -1.49 -12.34
CA LEU A 20 -4.35 -2.04 -10.99
C LEU A 20 -3.04 -2.69 -10.53
N GLY A 21 -2.31 -3.33 -11.42
CA GLY A 21 -0.96 -3.86 -11.14
C GLY A 21 0.00 -2.75 -10.69
N GLU A 22 0.07 -1.65 -11.45
CA GLU A 22 0.91 -0.49 -11.12
C GLU A 22 0.53 0.10 -9.75
N ILE A 23 -0.77 0.24 -9.45
CA ILE A 23 -1.23 0.71 -8.14
C ILE A 23 -0.83 -0.28 -7.03
N SER A 24 -0.98 -1.58 -7.27
CA SER A 24 -0.62 -2.64 -6.32
C SER A 24 0.87 -2.54 -5.93
N ASP A 25 1.74 -2.31 -6.92
CA ASP A 25 3.19 -2.18 -6.70
C ASP A 25 3.52 -0.94 -5.86
N VAL A 26 2.82 0.17 -6.07
CA VAL A 26 2.95 1.37 -5.24
C VAL A 26 2.47 1.12 -3.81
N LEU A 27 1.37 0.40 -3.62
CA LEU A 27 0.85 0.06 -2.29
C LEU A 27 1.81 -0.87 -1.53
N LEU A 28 2.42 -1.83 -2.22
CA LEU A 28 3.44 -2.70 -1.65
C LEU A 28 4.65 -1.90 -1.11
N ASN A 29 5.04 -0.81 -1.77
CA ASN A 29 6.09 0.07 -1.26
C ASN A 29 5.72 0.74 0.07
N LEU A 30 4.43 1.03 0.32
CA LEU A 30 3.98 1.53 1.62
C LEU A 30 4.10 0.45 2.70
N GLU A 31 3.80 -0.81 2.39
CA GLU A 31 4.00 -1.92 3.33
C GLU A 31 5.48 -2.09 3.70
N HIS A 32 6.37 -2.04 2.71
CA HIS A 32 7.82 -2.06 2.95
C HIS A 32 8.28 -0.89 3.80
N THR A 33 7.76 0.31 3.53
CA THR A 33 8.06 1.52 4.31
C THR A 33 7.60 1.37 5.76
N LEU A 34 6.38 0.87 5.98
CA LEU A 34 5.83 0.60 7.30
C LEU A 34 6.66 -0.44 8.07
N ALA A 35 7.04 -1.53 7.42
CA ALA A 35 7.89 -2.55 8.01
C ALA A 35 9.26 -1.98 8.43
N ARG A 36 9.84 -1.11 7.61
CA ARG A 36 11.09 -0.40 7.95
C ARG A 36 10.89 0.56 9.12
N ALA A 37 9.81 1.33 9.15
CA ALA A 37 9.51 2.26 10.24
C ALA A 37 9.34 1.53 11.58
N LYS A 38 8.62 0.40 11.60
CA LYS A 38 8.48 -0.46 12.79
C LYS A 38 9.83 -0.98 13.29
N LYS A 39 10.70 -1.43 12.38
CA LYS A 39 12.08 -1.85 12.74
C LYS A 39 12.91 -0.69 13.27
N ALA A 40 12.76 0.51 12.72
CA ALA A 40 13.45 1.71 13.21
C ALA A 40 13.00 2.06 14.63
N LEU A 41 11.70 1.98 14.94
CA LEU A 41 11.17 2.26 16.28
C LEU A 41 11.75 1.32 17.33
N VAL A 42 11.85 0.01 17.02
CA VAL A 42 12.51 -0.97 17.89
C VAL A 42 13.96 -0.58 18.17
N ARG A 43 14.69 -0.09 17.16
CA ARG A 43 16.09 0.31 17.30
C ARG A 43 16.23 1.57 18.16
N VAL A 44 15.39 2.59 17.93
CA VAL A 44 15.38 3.83 18.71
C VAL A 44 15.14 3.53 20.19
N LYS A 45 14.12 2.71 20.49
CA LYS A 45 13.83 2.26 21.86
C LYS A 45 15.00 1.55 22.51
N LYS A 46 15.66 0.65 21.76
CA LYS A 46 16.81 -0.11 22.27
C LYS A 46 18.03 0.78 22.55
N SER A 47 18.24 1.84 21.77
CA SER A 47 19.36 2.76 21.97
C SER A 47 19.15 3.76 23.12
N GLY A 48 17.99 3.73 23.80
CA GLY A 48 17.63 4.78 24.77
C GLY A 48 17.42 6.12 24.08
N GLY A 49 16.78 6.11 22.91
CA GLY A 49 16.53 7.31 22.11
C GLY A 49 15.72 8.36 22.87
N ASP A 50 15.84 9.62 22.44
CA ASP A 50 15.03 10.72 22.94
C ASP A 50 13.53 10.40 22.78
N HIS A 51 12.75 10.64 23.84
CA HIS A 51 11.32 10.41 23.86
C HIS A 51 10.58 11.08 22.69
N ASN A 52 11.02 12.28 22.29
CA ASN A 52 10.43 13.00 21.17
C ASN A 52 10.67 12.29 19.82
N VAL A 53 11.81 11.62 19.66
CA VAL A 53 12.12 10.84 18.46
C VAL A 53 11.26 9.57 18.41
N GLU A 54 11.04 8.93 19.56
CA GLU A 54 10.11 7.80 19.65
C GLU A 54 8.68 8.19 19.34
N LEU A 55 8.22 9.33 19.86
CA LEU A 55 6.87 9.84 19.62
C LEU A 55 6.67 10.16 18.13
N ALA A 56 7.57 10.94 17.54
CA ALA A 56 7.48 11.32 16.13
C ALA A 56 7.47 10.10 15.20
N LEU A 57 8.28 9.08 15.50
CA LEU A 57 8.29 7.85 14.70
C LEU A 57 7.03 7.00 14.92
N THR A 58 6.46 7.02 16.12
CA THR A 58 5.18 6.34 16.43
C THR A 58 4.02 6.98 15.67
N GLU A 59 3.95 8.31 15.65
CA GLU A 59 2.94 9.06 14.90
C GLU A 59 3.07 8.82 13.38
N LEU A 60 4.29 8.85 12.84
CA LEU A 60 4.56 8.53 11.44
C LEU A 60 4.07 7.11 11.07
N ILE A 61 4.33 6.12 11.94
CA ILE A 61 3.83 4.74 11.73
C ILE A 61 2.31 4.72 11.69
N ALA A 62 1.64 5.39 12.63
CA ALA A 62 0.19 5.45 12.68
C ALA A 62 -0.39 6.10 11.41
N ASP A 63 0.25 7.15 10.89
CA ASP A 63 -0.19 7.84 9.67
C ASP A 63 -0.02 6.96 8.43
N LEU A 64 1.10 6.25 8.32
CA LEU A 64 1.34 5.28 7.26
C LEU A 64 0.29 4.14 7.28
N GLU A 65 -0.06 3.62 8.46
CA GLU A 65 -1.08 2.57 8.59
C GLU A 65 -2.47 3.06 8.17
N ARG A 66 -2.85 4.29 8.58
CA ARG A 66 -4.14 4.87 8.18
C ARG A 66 -4.22 5.09 6.67
N ASN A 67 -3.17 5.65 6.08
CA ASN A 67 -3.11 5.89 4.64
C ASN A 67 -3.09 4.59 3.84
N HIS A 68 -2.30 3.60 4.25
CA HIS A 68 -2.27 2.29 3.60
C HIS A 68 -3.67 1.63 3.58
N LYS A 69 -4.35 1.61 4.72
CA LYS A 69 -5.72 1.07 4.81
C LYS A 69 -6.69 1.82 3.89
N ARG A 70 -6.64 3.16 3.88
CA ARG A 70 -7.48 3.98 3.01
C ARG A 70 -7.23 3.65 1.54
N PHE A 71 -5.97 3.64 1.10
CA PHE A 71 -5.66 3.39 -0.31
C PHE A 71 -5.99 1.97 -0.76
N MET A 72 -5.79 0.95 0.09
CA MET A 72 -6.24 -0.42 -0.18
C MET A 72 -7.77 -0.48 -0.32
N HIS A 73 -8.49 0.17 0.59
CA HIS A 73 -9.94 0.27 0.53
C HIS A 73 -10.41 0.92 -0.77
N ASP A 74 -9.86 2.09 -1.10
CA ASP A 74 -10.22 2.87 -2.27
C ASP A 74 -9.91 2.15 -3.59
N THR A 75 -8.83 1.36 -3.63
CA THR A 75 -8.39 0.65 -4.83
C THR A 75 -9.20 -0.62 -5.11
N TYR A 76 -9.49 -1.42 -4.09
CA TYR A 76 -10.07 -2.77 -4.29
C TYR A 76 -11.51 -2.92 -3.82
N TYR A 77 -11.97 -2.06 -2.92
CA TYR A 77 -13.24 -2.25 -2.21
C TYR A 77 -14.24 -1.11 -2.43
N ALA A 78 -13.78 0.07 -2.79
CA ALA A 78 -14.66 1.23 -2.89
C ALA A 78 -15.57 1.27 -4.13
N GLY A 79 -15.37 0.43 -5.15
CA GLY A 79 -16.32 0.28 -6.29
C GLY A 79 -16.93 1.60 -6.83
N ASP A 80 -18.20 1.58 -7.23
CA ASP A 80 -18.99 2.77 -7.68
C ASP A 80 -19.19 3.84 -6.58
N THR A 81 -18.78 3.57 -5.34
CA THR A 81 -18.97 4.46 -4.18
C THR A 81 -18.01 5.65 -4.14
N LEU A 82 -16.97 5.67 -4.99
CA LEU A 82 -16.06 6.82 -5.15
C LEU A 82 -16.53 7.87 -6.17
N ARG A 83 -17.69 7.69 -6.81
CA ARG A 83 -18.33 8.73 -7.67
C ARG A 83 -19.02 9.83 -6.88
N LEU A 84 -18.32 10.45 -5.93
CA LEU A 84 -18.73 11.72 -5.36
C LEU A 84 -17.47 12.41 -4.85
N ILE A 85 -16.75 13.13 -5.74
CA ILE A 85 -16.48 14.58 -5.67
C ILE A 85 -16.16 15.08 -7.09
#